data_AF-A0A2J8QNG1-F1
#
_entry.id   AF-A0A2J8QNG1-F1
#
_cell.length_a   1.000
_cell.length_b   1.000
_cell.length_c   1.000
_cell.angle_alpha   90.00
_cell.angle_beta   90.00
_cell.angle_gamma   90.00
#
_symmetry.space_group_name_H-M   'P 1'
#
loop_
_entity.id
_entity.type
_entity.pdbx_description
1 polymer ?
#
loop_
_entity_poly.entity_id
_entity_poly.type
_entity_poly.pdbx_seq_one_letter_code
_entity_poly.pdbx_strand_id
1 'polypeptide(L)'
;ERFDVSICVLGSPRFTCGRHYWEVDVGTSAEWDLGVCRESVHRKGRIHLTTERGFWTVSLRDGSRLSASTVPLTFLFVDRKLQRVGIFLDMGMQNVSFFDAEGGSHVYIFRSVSAEEPLRPFFAPPSPPNGDKSVLSICPVMNPGTTDAPVHPGEAK
;
A
#
# COMPACT_ATOMS: atom_id res chain seq x y z
N GLU A 1 1.83 -5.01 19.91
CA GLU A 1 2.67 -5.99 19.17
C GLU A 1 3.57 -5.25 18.18
N ARG A 2 4.83 -5.67 17.98
CA ARG A 2 5.82 -5.00 17.12
C ARG A 2 6.63 -6.03 16.33
N PHE A 3 7.09 -5.68 15.12
CA PHE A 3 8.19 -6.37 14.46
C PHE A 3 9.50 -6.03 15.18
N ASP A 4 10.27 -7.04 15.58
CA ASP A 4 11.47 -6.81 16.40
C ASP A 4 12.72 -6.42 15.60
N VAL A 5 12.85 -6.92 14.37
CA VAL A 5 14.00 -6.68 13.49
C VAL A 5 13.63 -5.91 12.23
N SER A 6 12.50 -6.22 11.60
CA SER A 6 12.13 -5.64 10.30
C SER A 6 11.53 -4.24 10.47
N ILE A 7 11.98 -3.28 9.64
CA ILE A 7 11.49 -1.89 9.66
C ILE A 7 10.15 -1.83 8.91
N CYS A 8 9.08 -2.21 9.59
CA CYS A 8 7.73 -2.19 9.04
C CYS A 8 6.67 -2.03 10.14
N VAL A 9 5.47 -1.62 9.73
CA VAL A 9 4.34 -1.36 10.62
C VAL A 9 3.04 -1.86 10.00
N LEU A 10 2.08 -2.25 10.85
CA LEU A 10 0.73 -2.60 10.42
C LEU A 10 -0.22 -1.43 10.66
N GLY A 11 -1.15 -1.23 9.73
CA GLY A 11 -2.28 -0.32 9.94
C GLY A 11 -3.17 -0.79 11.09
N SER A 12 -3.82 0.14 11.78
CA SER A 12 -4.74 -0.18 12.87
C SER A 12 -5.96 -1.01 12.46
N PRO A 13 -6.59 -0.84 11.27
CA PRO A 13 -7.78 -1.60 10.91
C PRO A 13 -7.50 -3.09 10.79
N ARG A 14 -8.49 -3.90 11.18
CA ARG A 14 -8.56 -5.35 10.97
C ARG A 14 -9.71 -5.61 10.00
N PHE A 15 -9.40 -5.98 8.77
CA PHE A 15 -10.41 -6.24 7.74
C PHE A 15 -10.87 -7.68 7.80
N THR A 16 -12.17 -7.89 8.04
CA THR A 16 -12.80 -9.21 8.09
C THR A 16 -13.86 -9.41 7.01
N CYS A 17 -14.36 -8.32 6.41
CA CYS A 17 -15.36 -8.35 5.34
C CYS A 17 -15.33 -7.02 4.57
N GLY A 18 -16.08 -6.95 3.46
CA GLY A 18 -16.29 -5.72 2.71
C GLY A 18 -15.16 -5.35 1.75
N ARG A 19 -15.22 -4.10 1.27
CA ARG A 19 -14.27 -3.51 0.32
C ARG A 19 -13.62 -2.29 0.95
N HIS A 20 -12.30 -2.20 0.84
CA HIS A 20 -11.51 -1.17 1.50
C HIS A 20 -10.55 -0.54 0.49
N TYR A 21 -10.37 0.76 0.60
CA TYR A 21 -9.45 1.52 -0.25
C TYR A 21 -8.66 2.52 0.58
N TRP A 22 -7.37 2.63 0.32
CA TRP A 22 -6.53 3.70 0.84
C TRP A 22 -5.41 4.00 -0.14
N GLU A 23 -4.86 5.20 -0.02
CA GLU A 23 -3.73 5.67 -0.83
C GLU A 23 -2.53 5.93 0.04
N VAL A 24 -1.35 5.63 -0.49
CA VAL A 24 -0.08 5.92 0.15
C VAL A 24 0.75 6.78 -0.78
N ASP A 25 1.09 7.98 -0.32
CA ASP A 25 2.13 8.80 -0.93
C ASP A 25 3.49 8.15 -0.66
N VAL A 26 4.17 7.80 -1.74
CA VAL A 26 5.53 7.26 -1.72
C VAL A 26 6.56 8.30 -2.17
N GLY A 27 6.11 9.45 -2.69
CA GLY A 27 6.92 10.54 -3.21
C GLY A 27 8.12 10.07 -4.02
N THR A 28 9.29 10.63 -3.70
CA THR A 28 10.53 10.34 -4.42
C THR A 28 11.26 9.08 -3.93
N SER A 29 10.69 8.34 -2.97
CA SER A 29 11.30 7.18 -2.33
C SER A 29 11.85 6.18 -3.36
N ALA A 30 13.04 5.64 -3.08
CA ALA A 30 13.66 4.62 -3.92
C ALA A 30 13.37 3.18 -3.47
N GLU A 31 12.84 3.01 -2.25
CA GLU A 31 12.56 1.72 -1.65
C GLU A 31 11.33 1.79 -0.75
N TRP A 32 10.39 0.86 -0.95
CA TRP A 32 9.25 0.67 -0.07
C TRP A 32 8.60 -0.68 -0.32
N ASP A 33 7.81 -1.15 0.65
CA ASP A 33 6.89 -2.27 0.50
C ASP A 33 5.50 -1.87 1.00
N LEU A 34 4.48 -2.08 0.17
CA LEU A 34 3.12 -1.69 0.44
C LEU A 34 2.15 -2.83 0.13
N GLY A 35 1.12 -2.99 0.95
CA GLY A 35 0.03 -3.93 0.66
C GLY A 35 -0.74 -4.34 1.89
N VAL A 36 -1.05 -5.64 1.96
CA VAL A 36 -1.74 -6.25 3.10
C VAL A 36 -1.00 -7.50 3.57
N CYS A 37 -1.18 -7.83 4.84
CA CYS A 37 -0.76 -9.10 5.39
C CYS A 37 -1.83 -9.73 6.27
N ARG A 38 -1.72 -11.04 6.50
CA ARG A 38 -2.47 -11.73 7.56
C ARG A 38 -2.18 -11.10 8.90
N GLU A 39 -3.14 -11.11 9.80
CA GLU A 39 -2.92 -10.65 11.17
C GLU A 39 -1.90 -11.53 11.91
N SER A 40 -1.94 -12.84 11.68
CA SER A 40 -1.09 -13.85 12.31
C SER A 40 0.36 -13.90 11.81
N VAL A 41 0.77 -13.03 10.88
CA VAL A 41 2.12 -13.11 10.29
C VAL A 41 3.22 -13.11 11.35
N HIS A 42 4.28 -13.89 11.08
CA HIS A 42 5.45 -13.94 11.94
C HIS A 42 6.14 -12.58 12.02
N ARG A 43 6.34 -12.07 13.24
CA ARG A 43 6.93 -10.73 13.48
C ARG A 43 8.28 -10.76 14.20
N LYS A 44 8.89 -11.95 14.31
CA LYS A 44 10.20 -12.15 14.93
C LYS A 44 11.26 -12.35 13.85
N GLY A 45 12.43 -11.76 14.06
CA GLY A 45 13.52 -11.82 13.09
C GLY A 45 13.20 -11.13 11.75
N ARG A 46 14.01 -11.48 10.75
CA ARG A 46 13.85 -10.96 9.39
C ARG A 46 12.63 -11.60 8.75
N ILE A 47 11.70 -10.78 8.27
CA ILE A 47 10.53 -11.27 7.53
C ILE A 47 10.87 -11.47 6.05
N HIS A 48 10.17 -12.41 5.43
CA HIS A 48 10.20 -12.62 3.99
C HIS A 48 8.81 -12.31 3.44
N LEU A 49 8.73 -11.29 2.58
CA LEU A 49 7.49 -10.86 1.96
C LEU A 49 7.14 -11.81 0.82
N THR A 50 6.35 -12.85 1.14
CA THR A 50 5.81 -13.77 0.14
C THR A 50 4.34 -14.06 0.40
N THR A 51 3.60 -14.37 -0.67
CA THR A 51 2.18 -14.78 -0.57
C THR A 51 2.00 -16.01 0.31
N GLU A 52 2.93 -16.97 0.24
CA GLU A 52 2.92 -18.18 1.10
C GLU A 52 3.05 -17.85 2.60
N ARG A 53 3.74 -16.76 2.93
CA ARG A 53 3.91 -16.27 4.31
C ARG A 53 2.82 -15.28 4.72
N GLY A 54 1.79 -15.10 3.90
CA GLY A 54 0.65 -14.23 4.19
C GLY A 54 0.90 -12.76 3.90
N PHE A 55 1.81 -12.43 2.96
CA PHE A 55 2.07 -11.06 2.51
C PHE A 55 1.70 -10.89 1.04
N TRP A 56 0.78 -9.98 0.75
CA TRP A 56 0.40 -9.58 -0.60
C TRP A 56 0.80 -8.12 -0.79
N THR A 57 2.04 -7.94 -1.25
CA THR A 57 2.68 -6.62 -1.30
C THR A 57 3.27 -6.35 -2.67
N VAL A 58 3.27 -5.07 -3.04
CA VAL A 58 4.09 -4.51 -4.11
C VAL A 58 5.29 -3.81 -3.49
N SER A 59 6.44 -4.00 -4.12
CA SER A 59 7.74 -3.58 -3.61
C SER A 59 8.47 -2.76 -4.66
N LEU A 60 9.02 -1.61 -4.29
CA LEU A 60 9.98 -0.87 -5.11
C LEU A 60 11.39 -1.07 -4.55
N ARG A 61 12.36 -1.34 -5.41
CA ARG A 61 13.79 -1.38 -5.09
C ARG A 61 14.59 -0.58 -6.11
N ASP A 62 15.73 -0.05 -5.68
CA ASP A 62 16.68 0.69 -6.54
C ASP A 62 16.02 1.84 -7.35
N GLY A 63 14.90 2.38 -6.87
CA GLY A 63 14.16 3.47 -7.51
C GLY A 63 13.34 3.12 -8.76
N SER A 64 13.47 1.92 -9.31
CA SER A 64 12.78 1.52 -10.57
C SER A 64 12.32 0.07 -10.64
N ARG A 65 12.83 -0.82 -9.76
CA ARG A 65 12.54 -2.25 -9.82
C ARG A 65 11.30 -2.54 -9.00
N LEU A 66 10.16 -2.64 -9.69
CA LEU A 66 8.88 -2.96 -9.08
C LEU A 66 8.63 -4.47 -9.12
N SER A 67 8.11 -5.04 -8.03
CA SER A 67 7.75 -6.45 -7.97
C SER A 67 6.53 -6.71 -7.09
N ALA A 68 5.85 -7.82 -7.34
CA ALA A 68 4.81 -8.39 -6.49
C ALA A 68 5.36 -9.60 -5.73
N SER A 69 5.00 -9.74 -4.45
CA SER A 69 5.44 -10.78 -3.52
C SER A 69 4.98 -12.22 -3.82
N THR A 70 4.68 -12.54 -5.08
CA THR A 70 4.34 -13.91 -5.50
C THR A 70 5.50 -14.87 -5.32
N VAL A 71 5.23 -16.17 -5.41
CA VAL A 71 6.24 -17.23 -5.45
C VAL A 71 6.05 -18.01 -6.76
N PRO A 72 6.99 -17.93 -7.72
CA PRO A 72 8.17 -17.06 -7.75
C PRO A 72 7.83 -15.56 -7.81
N LEU A 73 8.80 -14.70 -7.46
CA LEU A 73 8.63 -13.24 -7.47
C LEU A 73 8.25 -12.74 -8.87
N THR A 74 7.19 -11.94 -8.97
CA THR A 74 6.76 -11.35 -10.26
C THR A 74 7.32 -9.94 -10.39
N PHE A 75 8.13 -9.68 -11.42
CA PHE A 75 8.55 -8.33 -11.75
C PHE A 75 7.46 -7.58 -12.52
N LEU A 76 7.30 -6.30 -12.20
CA LEU A 76 6.25 -5.46 -12.74
C LEU A 76 6.87 -4.33 -13.57
N PHE A 77 6.17 -3.96 -14.64
CA PHE A 77 6.53 -2.84 -15.51
C PHE A 77 5.40 -1.83 -15.48
N VAL A 78 5.76 -0.57 -15.21
CA VAL A 78 4.85 0.57 -15.21
C VAL A 78 5.45 1.66 -16.09
N ASP A 79 4.61 2.39 -16.82
CA ASP A 79 5.07 3.39 -17.80
C ASP A 79 5.77 4.59 -17.15
N ARG A 80 5.47 4.84 -15.87
CA ARG A 80 6.02 5.97 -15.11
C ARG A 80 6.27 5.58 -13.65
N LYS A 81 7.11 6.36 -12.98
CA LYS A 81 7.40 6.18 -11.56
C LYS A 81 6.13 6.45 -10.73
N LEU A 82 5.78 5.51 -9.86
CA LEU A 82 4.68 5.67 -8.91
C LEU A 82 5.05 6.72 -7.86
N GLN A 83 4.23 7.76 -7.72
CA GLN A 83 4.31 8.75 -6.62
C GLN A 83 3.24 8.50 -5.56
N ARG A 84 2.10 7.94 -5.97
CA ARG A 84 1.03 7.53 -5.07
C ARG A 84 0.47 6.18 -5.48
N VAL A 85 0.37 5.28 -4.51
CA VAL A 85 -0.12 3.92 -4.72
C VAL A 85 -1.50 3.78 -4.08
N GLY A 86 -2.50 3.50 -4.91
CA GLY A 86 -3.83 3.12 -4.45
C GLY A 86 -3.88 1.62 -4.17
N ILE A 87 -4.41 1.23 -3.02
CA ILE A 87 -4.56 -0.16 -2.60
C ILE A 87 -6.03 -0.44 -2.37
N PHE A 88 -6.58 -1.37 -3.14
CA PHE A 88 -7.97 -1.78 -3.07
C PHE A 88 -8.06 -3.24 -2.64
N LEU A 89 -8.66 -3.48 -1.48
CA LEU A 89 -8.90 -4.81 -0.93
C LEU A 89 -10.39 -5.16 -1.08
N ASP A 90 -10.67 -6.26 -1.77
CA ASP A 90 -12.01 -6.84 -1.84
C ASP A 90 -12.00 -8.20 -1.11
N MET A 91 -12.54 -8.23 0.11
CA MET A 91 -12.61 -9.44 0.92
C MET A 91 -13.59 -10.48 0.34
N GLY A 92 -14.64 -10.03 -0.35
CA GLY A 92 -15.64 -10.92 -0.94
C GLY A 92 -15.12 -11.61 -2.20
N MET A 93 -14.36 -10.88 -3.01
CA MET A 93 -13.68 -11.41 -4.20
C MET A 93 -12.29 -11.98 -3.92
N GLN A 94 -11.84 -11.96 -2.67
CA GLN A 94 -10.53 -12.46 -2.23
C GLN A 94 -9.39 -11.92 -3.10
N ASN A 95 -9.37 -10.61 -3.32
CA ASN A 95 -8.33 -9.96 -4.11
C ASN A 95 -7.82 -8.69 -3.45
N VAL A 96 -6.58 -8.35 -3.77
CA VAL A 96 -6.01 -7.02 -3.50
C VAL A 96 -5.40 -6.49 -4.78
N SER A 97 -5.80 -5.28 -5.16
CA SER A 97 -5.39 -4.60 -6.39
C SER A 97 -4.61 -3.33 -6.06
N PHE A 98 -3.61 -3.04 -6.88
CA PHE A 98 -2.70 -1.92 -6.76
C PHE A 98 -2.82 -1.03 -7.99
N PHE A 99 -2.83 0.29 -7.78
CA PHE A 99 -3.02 1.28 -8.83
C PHE A 99 -2.01 2.41 -8.70
N ASP A 100 -1.64 3.02 -9.82
CA ASP A 100 -1.09 4.36 -9.85
C ASP A 100 -2.23 5.34 -9.58
N ALA A 101 -2.33 5.84 -8.35
CA ALA A 101 -3.46 6.68 -7.94
C ALA A 101 -3.46 8.05 -8.66
N GLU A 102 -2.30 8.52 -9.13
CA GLU A 102 -2.21 9.75 -9.91
C GLU A 102 -2.47 9.50 -11.41
N GLY A 103 -2.14 8.31 -11.90
CA GLY A 103 -2.15 7.97 -13.33
C GLY A 103 -3.42 7.25 -13.75
N GLY A 104 -4.16 6.71 -12.77
CA GLY A 104 -5.34 5.89 -12.97
C GLY A 104 -5.05 4.50 -13.56
N SER A 105 -3.77 4.12 -13.74
CA SER A 105 -3.40 2.84 -14.33
C SER A 105 -3.35 1.73 -13.28
N HIS A 106 -3.72 0.52 -13.71
CA HIS A 106 -3.60 -0.67 -12.88
C HIS A 106 -2.15 -1.15 -12.85
N VAL A 107 -1.63 -1.42 -11.66
CA VAL A 107 -0.27 -1.92 -11.43
C VAL A 107 -0.27 -3.44 -11.32
N TYR A 108 -1.03 -3.99 -10.37
CA TYR A 108 -1.04 -5.43 -10.12
C TYR A 108 -2.28 -5.87 -9.33
N ILE A 109 -2.67 -7.14 -9.48
CA ILE A 109 -3.72 -7.77 -8.69
C ILE A 109 -3.27 -9.13 -8.18
N PHE A 110 -3.35 -9.33 -6.88
CA PHE A 110 -3.31 -10.67 -6.29
C PHE A 110 -4.72 -11.24 -6.25
N ARG A 111 -4.87 -12.47 -6.73
CA ARG A 111 -6.10 -13.27 -6.62
C ARG A 111 -5.93 -14.36 -5.57
N SER A 112 -7.04 -14.90 -5.09
CA SER A 112 -7.06 -15.96 -4.08
C SER A 112 -6.36 -15.56 -2.78
N VAL A 113 -6.56 -14.30 -2.37
CA VAL A 113 -6.13 -13.79 -1.07
C VAL A 113 -6.97 -14.45 0.01
N SER A 114 -6.36 -15.35 0.77
CA SER A 114 -7.03 -16.08 1.84
C SER A 114 -7.59 -15.10 2.88
N ALA A 115 -8.92 -15.09 2.99
CA ALA A 115 -9.70 -14.29 3.93
C ALA A 115 -10.15 -15.11 5.17
N GLU A 116 -9.46 -16.22 5.47
CA GLU A 116 -9.75 -17.09 6.61
C GLU A 116 -9.46 -16.43 7.96
N GLU A 117 -8.65 -15.38 7.95
CA GLU A 117 -8.34 -14.56 9.11
C GLU A 117 -8.32 -13.06 8.72
N PRO A 118 -8.34 -12.14 9.70
CA PRO A 118 -8.31 -10.72 9.41
C PRO A 118 -7.04 -10.31 8.65
N LEU A 119 -7.21 -9.41 7.68
CA LEU A 119 -6.10 -8.77 6.99
C LEU A 119 -5.82 -7.39 7.57
N ARG A 120 -4.55 -6.99 7.54
CA ARG A 120 -4.05 -5.71 8.04
C ARG A 120 -3.33 -4.97 6.91
N PRO A 121 -3.48 -3.64 6.78
CA PRO A 121 -2.57 -2.86 5.95
C PRO A 121 -1.12 -3.07 6.40
N PHE A 122 -0.21 -3.19 5.45
CA PHE A 122 1.21 -3.40 5.68
C PHE A 122 2.03 -2.29 5.00
N PHE A 123 2.97 -1.73 5.76
CA PHE A 123 3.86 -0.68 5.28
C PHE A 123 5.30 -0.96 5.73
N ALA A 124 6.23 -0.98 4.79
CA ALA A 124 7.66 -0.92 5.08
C ALA A 124 8.26 0.30 4.36
N PRO A 125 8.68 1.35 5.10
CA PRO A 125 9.40 2.48 4.52
C PRO A 125 10.82 2.06 4.09
N PRO A 126 11.56 2.92 3.37
CA PRO A 126 12.96 2.67 3.06
C PRO A 126 13.76 2.34 4.32
N SER A 127 14.63 1.34 4.24
CA SER A 127 15.63 1.10 5.28
C SER A 127 16.79 2.10 5.09
N PRO A 128 17.08 3.01 6.04
CA PRO A 128 18.25 3.88 5.91
C PRO A 128 19.54 3.07 6.06
N PRO A 129 20.51 3.25 5.14
CA PRO A 129 21.73 3.92 5.57
C PRO A 129 22.15 5.11 4.68
N ASN A 130 21.39 5.44 3.63
CA ASN A 130 21.81 6.40 2.60
C ASN A 130 21.28 7.83 2.77
N GLY A 131 20.68 8.17 3.92
CA GLY A 131 20.12 9.51 4.15
C GLY A 131 18.85 9.82 3.34
N ASP A 132 18.20 8.79 2.78
CA ASP A 132 16.86 8.95 2.20
C ASP A 132 15.89 9.33 3.34
N LYS A 133 15.39 10.56 3.28
CA LYS A 133 14.42 11.14 4.23
C LYS A 133 12.99 11.01 3.71
N SER A 134 12.77 10.22 2.67
CA SER A 134 11.42 9.98 2.16
C SER A 134 10.56 9.32 3.23
N VAL A 135 9.33 9.83 3.34
CA VAL A 135 8.33 9.38 4.30
C VAL A 135 7.17 8.80 3.52
N LEU A 136 6.70 7.63 3.94
CA LEU A 136 5.44 7.09 3.46
C LEU A 136 4.29 7.73 4.23
N SER A 137 3.33 8.32 3.52
CA SER A 137 2.20 9.01 4.15
C SER A 137 0.88 8.45 3.63
N ILE A 138 -0.06 8.16 4.52
CA ILE A 138 -1.42 7.77 4.10
C ILE A 138 -2.18 9.03 3.69
N CYS A 139 -2.71 9.04 2.48
CA CYS A 139 -3.46 10.18 1.94
C CYS A 139 -4.96 10.06 2.24
N PRO A 140 -5.62 11.16 2.62
CA PRO A 140 -7.08 11.21 2.62
C PRO A 140 -7.59 11.16 1.17
N VAL A 141 -8.49 10.22 0.88
CA VAL A 141 -9.05 10.03 -0.48
C VAL A 141 -9.99 11.18 -0.88
N MET A 142 -10.48 11.95 0.10
CA MET A 142 -11.21 13.20 -0.13
C MET A 142 -10.43 14.35 0.50
N ASN A 143 -10.15 15.40 -0.28
CA ASN A 143 -9.71 16.67 0.29
C ASN A 143 -10.88 17.25 1.10
N PRO A 144 -10.72 17.49 2.41
CA PRO A 144 -11.78 18.11 3.21
C PRO A 144 -12.09 19.56 2.77
N GLY A 145 -11.31 20.15 1.85
CA GLY A 145 -11.54 21.47 1.27
C GLY A 145 -12.49 21.52 0.07
N THR A 146 -13.00 20.38 -0.43
CA THR A 146 -13.94 20.35 -1.57
C THR A 146 -15.40 20.14 -1.16
N THR A 147 -15.72 20.11 0.14
CA THR A 147 -17.11 20.07 0.62
C THR A 147 -17.76 21.44 0.72
N ASP A 148 -17.01 22.52 0.64
CA ASP A 148 -17.60 23.85 0.49
C ASP A 148 -17.88 24.12 -0.98
N ALA A 149 -19.16 24.36 -1.27
CA ALA A 149 -19.58 24.90 -2.55
C ALA A 149 -18.78 26.17 -2.86
N PRO A 150 -18.34 26.41 -4.11
CA PRO A 150 -17.66 27.65 -4.46
C PRO A 150 -18.55 28.83 -4.06
N VAL A 151 -18.06 29.65 -3.13
CA VAL A 151 -18.72 30.89 -2.74
C VAL A 151 -18.69 31.80 -3.97
N HIS A 152 -19.84 31.95 -4.63
CA HIS A 152 -20.01 32.96 -5.66
C HIS A 152 -19.93 34.34 -5.00
N PRO A 153 -18.97 35.19 -5.37
CA PRO A 153 -18.93 36.55 -4.88
C PRO A 153 -19.90 37.38 -5.72
N GLY A 154 -21.02 37.79 -5.11
CA GLY A 154 -21.81 38.89 -5.67
C GLY A 154 -23.32 38.82 -5.48
N GLU A 155 -23.81 38.83 -4.24
CA GLU A 155 -25.09 39.47 -3.91
C GLU A 155 -24.96 40.15 -2.54
N ALA A 156 -24.26 41.27 -2.52
CA ALA A 156 -24.33 42.24 -1.42
C ALA A 156 -25.12 43.45 -1.94
N LYS A 157 -26.40 43.49 -1.54
CA LYS A 157 -27.36 44.62 -1.54
C LYS A 157 -27.62 45.39 -2.83
#